data_AF-A0A816YDI4-F1
#
_entry.id   AF-A0A816YDI4-F1
#
_cell.length_a   1.000
_cell.length_b   1.000
_cell.length_c   1.000
_cell.angle_alpha   90.00
_cell.angle_beta   90.00
_cell.angle_gamma   90.00
#
_symmetry.space_group_name_H-M   'P 1'
#
loop_
_entity.id
_entity.type
_entity.pdbx_description
1 polymer ?
#
loop_
_entity_poly.entity_id
_entity_poly.type
_entity_poly.pdbx_seq_one_letter_code
_entity_poly.pdbx_strand_id
1 'polypeptide(L)' 'GVKIHATCKRPFFSRVQKLVVGQYIFIENFSLTAAAGNYRPTRHEYIILITSNTNVTNSYCKMMTIF' A
#
# COMPACT_ATOMS: atom_id res chain seq x y z
N GLY A 1 3.50 -6.51 13.93
CA GLY A 1 3.72 -6.46 12.47
C GLY A 1 4.71 -5.36 12.13
N VAL A 2 5.45 -5.50 11.04
CA VAL A 2 6.41 -4.48 10.54
C VAL A 2 5.76 -3.72 9.38
N LYS A 3 6.03 -2.42 9.26
CA LYS A 3 5.54 -1.61 8.12
C LYS A 3 6.20 -2.07 6.82
N ILE A 4 5.43 -2.15 5.74
CA ILE A 4 5.91 -2.51 4.41
C ILE A 4 5.69 -1.33 3.44
N HIS A 5 6.68 -1.07 2.58
CA HIS A 5 6.54 -0.06 1.53
C HIS A 5 5.58 -0.57 0.46
N ALA A 6 4.70 0.29 -0.05
CA ALA A 6 3.91 0.04 -1.26
C ALA A 6 4.15 1.11 -2.32
N THR A 7 4.33 0.70 -3.58
CA THR A 7 4.59 1.61 -4.71
C THR A 7 3.74 1.23 -5.93
N CYS A 8 3.50 2.21 -6.81
CA CYS A 8 2.75 2.03 -8.04
C CYS A 8 3.41 2.80 -9.19
N LYS A 9 3.28 2.29 -10.41
CA LYS A 9 3.67 3.03 -11.62
C LYS A 9 2.61 4.10 -11.94
N ARG A 10 3.01 5.17 -12.64
CA ARG A 10 2.12 6.28 -13.03
C ARG A 10 0.75 5.86 -13.60
N PRO A 11 0.62 4.84 -14.47
CA PRO A 11 -0.68 4.43 -14.99
C PRO A 11 -1.67 3.94 -13.91
N PHE A 12 -1.15 3.46 -12.78
CA PHE A 12 -1.95 2.93 -11.67
C PHE A 12 -2.17 3.96 -10.56
N PHE A 13 -1.69 5.19 -10.72
CA PHE A 13 -1.77 6.22 -9.68
C PHE A 13 -3.22 6.57 -9.33
N SER A 14 -4.14 6.57 -10.30
CA SER A 14 -5.55 6.84 -10.06
C SER A 14 -6.22 5.87 -9.07
N ARG A 15 -5.69 4.65 -8.95
CA ARG A 15 -6.18 3.62 -7.99
C ARG A 15 -5.78 3.97 -6.55
N VAL A 16 -4.60 4.55 -6.37
CA VAL A 16 -4.09 4.94 -5.04
C VAL A 16 -4.42 6.38 -4.67
N GLN A 17 -4.75 7.23 -5.64
CA GLN A 17 -5.05 8.65 -5.39
C GLN A 17 -6.27 8.84 -4.48
N LYS A 18 -7.21 7.89 -4.48
CA LYS A 18 -8.41 7.92 -3.63
C LYS A 18 -8.14 7.47 -2.19
N LEU A 19 -6.92 7.03 -1.88
CA LEU A 19 -6.56 6.57 -0.55
C LEU A 19 -6.34 7.75 0.38
N VAL A 20 -7.05 7.73 1.50
CA VAL A 20 -6.95 8.75 2.54
C VAL A 20 -6.11 8.19 3.69
N VAL A 21 -5.19 9.00 4.19
CA VAL A 21 -4.38 8.65 5.37
C VAL A 21 -5.30 8.46 6.58
N GLY A 22 -5.07 7.39 7.35
CA GLY A 22 -5.86 7.06 8.54
C GLY A 22 -7.09 6.19 8.27
N GLN A 23 -7.29 5.73 7.03
CA GLN A 23 -8.32 4.74 6.71
C GLN A 23 -7.72 3.34 6.53
N TYR A 24 -8.47 2.33 6.95
CA TYR A 24 -8.16 0.95 6.65
C TYR A 24 -8.72 0.58 5.27
N ILE A 25 -7.92 -0.11 4.48
CA ILE A 25 -8.26 -0.59 3.15
C ILE A 25 -7.81 -2.04 3.01
N PHE A 26 -8.44 -2.76 2.09
CA PHE A 26 -7.99 -4.07 1.65
C PHE A 26 -7.24 -3.93 0.34
N ILE A 27 -6.08 -4.60 0.26
CA ILE A 27 -5.27 -4.68 -0.95
C ILE A 27 -5.11 -6.17 -1.28
N GLU A 28 -5.60 -6.58 -2.44
CA GLU A 28 -5.61 -7.97 -2.89
C GLU A 28 -4.91 -8.09 -4.25
N ASN A 29 -4.38 -9.28 -4.56
CA ASN A 29 -3.71 -9.57 -5.84
C ASN A 29 -2.55 -8.59 -6.14
N PHE A 30 -1.84 -8.18 -5.10
CA PHE A 30 -0.63 -7.38 -5.26
C PHE A 30 0.58 -8.26 -5.59
N SER A 31 1.61 -7.66 -6.16
CA SER A 31 2.88 -8.33 -6.39
C SER A 31 3.90 -7.89 -5.35
N LEU A 32 4.86 -8.75 -5.01
CA LEU A 32 5.99 -8.41 -4.16
C LEU A 32 7.25 -8.31 -5.01
N THR A 33 8.13 -7.40 -4.63
CA THR A 33 9.49 -7.32 -5.17
C THR A 33 10.47 -7.18 -4.02
N ALA A 34 11.70 -7.67 -4.20
CA ALA A 34 12.74 -7.49 -3.20
C ALA A 34 13.01 -5.99 -3.02
N ALA A 35 13.03 -5.55 -1.76
CA ALA A 35 13.45 -4.21 -1.44
C ALA A 35 14.92 -4.06 -1.83
N ALA A 36 15.22 -3.02 -2.60
CA ALA A 36 16.55 -2.72 -3.13
C ALA A 36 16.99 -1.30 -2.75
N GLY A 37 18.30 -1.05 -2.79
CA GLY A 37 18.89 0.26 -2.48
C GLY A 37 19.13 0.53 -0.99
N ASN A 38 19.89 1.59 -0.71
CA ASN A 38 20.33 1.97 0.64
C ASN A 38 19.33 2.88 1.37
N TYR A 39 18.50 3.62 0.63
CA TYR A 39 17.48 4.50 1.20
C TYR A 39 16.11 3.81 1.14
N ARG A 40 15.63 3.31 2.28
CA ARG A 40 14.37 2.58 2.38
C ARG A 40 13.46 3.19 3.45
N PRO A 41 12.17 3.43 3.14
CA PRO A 41 11.20 3.92 4.13
C PRO A 41 10.91 2.91 5.24
N THR A 42 11.12 1.61 4.97
CA THR A 42 10.92 0.55 5.94
C THR A 42 12.07 -0.46 5.88
N ARG A 43 12.28 -1.20 6.98
CA ARG A 43 13.28 -2.28 7.08
C ARG A 43 12.81 -3.62 6.49
N HIS A 44 11.67 -3.63 5.81
CA HIS A 44 11.09 -4.85 5.26
C HIS A 44 11.89 -5.31 4.03
N GLU A 45 12.12 -6.62 3.90
CA GLU A 45 12.88 -7.21 2.78
C GLU A 45 12.15 -7.13 1.44
N TYR A 46 10.84 -6.87 1.48
CA TYR A 46 9.98 -6.77 0.31
C TYR A 46 9.23 -5.45 0.24
N ILE A 47 8.88 -5.07 -0.99
CA ILE A 47 8.05 -3.93 -1.35
C ILE A 47 6.80 -4.46 -2.06
N ILE A 48 5.64 -3.92 -1.72
CA ILE A 48 4.38 -4.16 -2.44
C ILE A 48 4.36 -3.34 -3.72
N LEU A 49 4.08 -4.01 -4.84
CA LEU A 49 3.88 -3.39 -6.14
C LEU A 49 2.41 -3.46 -6.53
N ILE A 50 1.81 -2.29 -6.74
CA ILE A 50 0.45 -2.15 -7.24
C ILE A 50 0.50 -2.21 -8.77
N THR A 51 -0.16 -3.21 -9.32
CA THR A 51 -0.22 -3.52 -10.75
C THR A 51 -1.65 -3.41 -11.27
N SER A 52 -1.86 -3.77 -12.55
CA SER A 52 -3.21 -3.84 -13.15
C SER A 52 -4.14 -4.79 -12.41
N ASN A 53 -3.59 -5.85 -11.82
CA ASN A 53 -4.34 -6.95 -11.20
C ASN A 53 -4.64 -6.67 -9.73
N THR A 54 -4.03 -5.64 -9.15
CA THR A 54 -4.22 -5.28 -7.76
C THR A 54 -5.58 -4.64 -7.55
N ASN A 55 -6.35 -5.21 -6.62
CA ASN A 55 -7.62 -4.66 -6.18
C ASN A 55 -7.41 -3.90 -4.88
N VAL A 56 -7.94 -2.68 -4.83
CA VAL A 56 -7.89 -1.80 -3.66
C VAL A 56 -9.31 -1.45 -3.30
N THR A 57 -9.78 -1.93 -2.15
CA THR A 57 -11.16 -1.73 -1.69
C THR A 57 -11.17 -1.09 -0.31
N ASN A 58 -12.17 -0.24 -0.05
CA ASN A 58 -12.31 0.39 1.25
C ASN A 58 -12.77 -0.63 2.27
N SER A 59 -12.21 -0.56 3.49
CA SER A 59 -12.80 -1.27 4.61
C SER A 59 -13.93 -0.44 5.22
N TYR A 60 -14.92 -1.12 5.79
CA TYR A 60 -15.99 -0.49 6.57
C TYR A 60 -15.52 -0.04 7.97
N CYS A 61 -14.27 -0.36 8.34
CA CYS A 61 -13.71 -0.02 9.63
C CYS A 61 -13.08 1.38 9.57
N LYS A 62 -13.83 2.40 10.00
CA LYS A 62 -13.25 3.72 10.27
C LYS A 62 -12.37 3.63 11.50
N MET A 63 -11.13 4.11 11.40
CA MET A 63 -10.26 4.27 12.56
C MET A 63 -10.93 5.28 13.50
N MET A 64 -11.48 4.79 14.61
CA MET A 64 -12.13 5.62 15.61
C MET A 64 -11.02 6.29 16.42
N THR A 65 -10.60 7.48 15.99
CA THR A 65 -9.63 8.29 16.73
C THR A 65 -10.32 8.79 18.00
N ILE A 66 -10.04 8.13 19.13
CA ILE A 66 -10.36 8.68 20.45
C ILE A 66 -9.31 9.76 20.69
N PHE A 67 -9.73 11.03 20.64
CA PHE A 67 -8.93 12.19 21.06
C PHE A 67 -9.03 12.37 22.57
#